data_AF-A0A0P0CRM1-F1
#
_entry.id   AF-A0A0P0CRM1-F1
#
_cell.length_a   1.000
_cell.length_b   1.000
_cell.length_c   1.000
_cell.angle_alpha   90.00
_cell.angle_beta   90.00
_cell.angle_gamma   90.00
#
_symmetry.space_group_name_H-M   'P 1'
#
loop_
_entity.id
_entity.type
_entity.pdbx_description
1 polymer ?
#
loop_
_entity_poly.entity_id
_entity_poly.type
_entity_poly.pdbx_seq_one_letter_code
_entity_poly.pdbx_strand_id
1 'polypeptide(L)'
;MKKFTKLTCLLFVSLFIVSCSSDDDNTESFTNTVEYDGVSFSVDQAEIFDYGAFEGYYSYGFELVGSTSEDDPIYLHLGLFSEGTESFRAGTFPFYDSDDIEAAPEFVFPYGDVTFDGDNYFEIVGGTVTVTQNGDLYTLSGQLILENDDVVTVSYSGEFEIFSPN
;
A
#
# COMPACT_ATOMS: atom_id res chain seq x y z
N MET A 1 -22.03 -3.50 -65.76
CA MET A 1 -22.64 -4.69 -65.12
C MET A 1 -22.42 -4.52 -63.62
N LYS A 2 -23.38 -4.02 -62.83
CA LYS A 2 -24.41 -4.76 -62.05
C LYS A 2 -23.85 -6.04 -61.41
N LYS A 3 -23.96 -6.38 -60.13
CA LYS A 3 -24.37 -5.72 -58.86
C LYS A 3 -24.08 -6.78 -57.75
N PHE A 4 -23.57 -6.34 -56.60
CA PHE A 4 -23.78 -6.85 -55.22
C PHE A 4 -23.52 -8.33 -54.86
N THR A 5 -22.48 -8.54 -54.06
CA THR A 5 -22.18 -9.74 -53.27
C THR A 5 -23.11 -9.81 -52.05
N LYS A 6 -23.56 -11.03 -51.74
CA LYS A 6 -24.63 -11.35 -50.78
C LYS A 6 -24.26 -11.00 -49.34
N LEU A 7 -25.19 -10.30 -48.70
CA LEU A 7 -25.30 -9.95 -47.30
C LEU A 7 -25.70 -11.19 -46.50
N THR A 8 -24.89 -11.60 -45.52
CA THR A 8 -25.20 -12.71 -44.60
C THR A 8 -26.15 -12.22 -43.51
N CYS A 9 -27.24 -12.98 -43.32
CA CYS A 9 -28.33 -12.72 -42.38
C CYS A 9 -27.90 -12.80 -40.91
N LEU A 10 -28.36 -11.79 -40.16
CA LEU A 10 -28.90 -11.80 -38.79
C LEU A 10 -29.05 -13.18 -38.11
N LEU A 11 -28.52 -13.30 -36.88
CA LEU A 11 -29.12 -14.14 -35.85
C LEU A 11 -29.28 -13.33 -34.55
N PHE A 12 -30.43 -13.55 -33.92
CA PHE A 12 -31.10 -12.79 -32.88
C PHE A 12 -30.41 -12.84 -31.49
N VAL A 13 -30.35 -11.66 -30.88
CA VAL A 13 -30.41 -11.32 -29.44
C VAL A 13 -31.66 -12.02 -28.84
N SER A 14 -31.71 -12.65 -27.64
CA SER A 14 -31.33 -12.23 -26.28
C SER A 14 -31.86 -13.23 -25.22
N LEU A 15 -31.30 -13.13 -23.99
CA LEU A 15 -31.97 -13.23 -22.65
C LEU A 15 -32.52 -14.63 -22.25
N PHE A 16 -32.27 -15.23 -21.08
CA PHE A 16 -32.04 -14.73 -19.72
C PHE A 16 -31.12 -15.71 -18.98
N ILE A 17 -30.03 -15.21 -18.39
CA ILE A 17 -29.35 -15.89 -17.29
C ILE A 17 -30.04 -15.44 -16.01
N VAL A 18 -30.79 -16.34 -15.39
CA VAL A 18 -31.21 -16.21 -13.99
C VAL A 18 -29.94 -16.45 -13.17
N SER A 19 -29.28 -15.36 -12.77
CA SER A 19 -28.28 -15.39 -11.70
C SER A 19 -29.05 -15.31 -10.38
N CYS A 20 -29.20 -16.46 -9.72
CA CYS A 20 -29.45 -16.53 -8.29
C CYS A 20 -28.06 -16.55 -7.63
N SER A 21 -27.62 -15.42 -7.08
CA SER A 21 -27.77 -15.10 -5.65
C SER A 21 -26.90 -16.01 -4.78
N SER A 22 -25.60 -15.79 -4.86
CA SER A 22 -24.73 -15.95 -3.72
C SER A 22 -24.32 -14.54 -3.33
N ASP A 23 -24.66 -14.16 -2.10
CA ASP A 23 -24.05 -13.02 -1.42
C ASP A 23 -22.54 -13.26 -1.42
N ASP A 24 -21.83 -12.71 -2.41
CA ASP A 24 -20.40 -12.46 -2.27
C ASP A 24 -20.29 -11.15 -1.49
N ASP A 25 -20.21 -11.28 -0.17
CA ASP A 25 -19.50 -10.31 0.64
C ASP A 25 -18.09 -10.24 0.06
N ASN A 26 -17.88 -9.32 -0.89
CA ASN A 26 -16.59 -9.00 -1.49
C ASN A 26 -15.75 -8.27 -0.44
N THR A 27 -15.44 -8.95 0.66
CA THR A 27 -14.34 -8.57 1.53
C THR A 27 -13.09 -8.92 0.76
N GLU A 28 -12.45 -7.92 0.17
CA GLU A 28 -11.07 -8.04 -0.35
C GLU A 28 -10.27 -8.80 0.71
N SER A 29 -9.81 -10.00 0.36
CA SER A 29 -9.02 -10.82 1.26
C SER A 29 -7.63 -10.20 1.31
N PHE A 30 -7.39 -9.30 2.27
CA PHE A 30 -6.06 -8.78 2.51
C PHE A 30 -5.14 -9.92 2.95
N THR A 31 -4.09 -10.14 2.17
CA THR A 31 -2.93 -10.91 2.63
C THR A 31 -2.01 -9.93 3.35
N ASN A 32 -1.63 -10.26 4.58
CA ASN A 32 -0.67 -9.46 5.35
C ASN A 32 0.74 -9.81 4.88
N THR A 33 1.16 -9.20 3.78
CA THR A 33 2.36 -9.55 3.04
C THR A 33 3.12 -8.33 2.51
N VAL A 34 4.44 -8.50 2.42
CA VAL A 34 5.34 -7.66 1.63
C VAL A 34 5.88 -8.53 0.50
N GLU A 35 5.76 -8.10 -0.74
CA GLU A 35 6.21 -8.85 -1.92
C GLU A 35 7.38 -8.16 -2.60
N TYR A 36 8.45 -8.91 -2.87
CA TYR A 36 9.67 -8.46 -3.53
C TYR A 36 10.27 -9.60 -4.37
N ASP A 37 10.62 -9.32 -5.63
CA ASP A 37 11.17 -10.31 -6.60
C ASP A 37 10.37 -11.64 -6.68
N GLY A 38 9.04 -11.55 -6.56
CA GLY A 38 8.14 -12.71 -6.58
C GLY A 38 8.17 -13.56 -5.31
N VAL A 39 8.92 -13.15 -4.28
CA VAL A 39 8.89 -13.72 -2.93
C VAL A 39 7.89 -12.92 -2.09
N SER A 40 7.05 -13.65 -1.33
CA SER A 40 6.09 -13.06 -0.41
C SER A 40 6.55 -13.31 1.02
N PHE A 41 6.81 -12.22 1.74
CA PHE A 41 7.12 -12.23 3.17
C PHE A 41 5.82 -12.05 3.93
N SER A 42 5.52 -12.95 4.88
CA SER A 42 4.37 -12.79 5.76
C SER A 42 4.71 -11.76 6.83
N VAL A 43 3.79 -10.86 7.14
CA VAL A 43 3.97 -9.87 8.21
C VAL A 43 3.55 -10.49 9.54
N ASP A 44 4.50 -10.55 10.47
CA ASP A 44 4.32 -11.15 11.80
C ASP A 44 4.08 -10.07 12.87
N GLN A 45 4.60 -8.87 12.67
CA GLN A 45 4.50 -7.73 13.59
C GLN A 45 4.32 -6.43 12.81
N ALA A 46 3.51 -5.52 13.38
CA ALA A 46 3.20 -4.23 12.79
C ALA A 46 3.16 -3.15 13.88
N GLU A 47 3.96 -2.09 13.72
CA GLU A 47 4.14 -1.04 14.72
C GLU A 47 3.95 0.36 14.11
N ILE A 48 3.44 1.28 14.92
CA ILE A 48 3.39 2.71 14.61
C ILE A 48 4.21 3.46 15.66
N PHE A 49 5.14 4.27 15.18
CA PHE A 49 5.83 5.29 15.98
C PHE A 49 5.13 6.63 15.78
N ASP A 50 4.40 7.07 16.81
CA ASP A 50 3.74 8.37 16.88
C ASP A 50 4.77 9.45 17.22
N TYR A 51 5.34 10.07 16.18
CA TYR A 51 6.29 11.18 16.34
C TYR A 51 5.61 12.53 16.60
N GLY A 52 4.28 12.59 16.55
CA GLY A 52 3.52 13.81 16.76
C GLY A 52 3.70 14.86 15.67
N ALA A 53 3.55 16.13 16.06
CA ALA A 53 3.55 17.25 15.14
C ALA A 53 4.96 17.78 14.81
N PHE A 54 5.23 18.00 13.53
CA PHE A 54 6.46 18.59 13.02
C PHE A 54 6.16 19.45 11.78
N GLU A 55 6.58 20.72 11.80
CA GLU A 55 6.54 21.65 10.66
C GLU A 55 5.18 21.73 9.92
N GLY A 56 4.07 21.70 10.67
CA GLY A 56 2.72 21.80 10.12
C GLY A 56 2.08 20.45 9.73
N TYR A 57 2.80 19.35 9.92
CA TYR A 57 2.36 17.98 9.69
C TYR A 57 2.30 17.19 10.99
N TYR A 58 1.58 16.08 10.95
CA TYR A 58 1.59 15.04 11.95
C TYR A 58 2.24 13.81 11.33
N SER A 59 3.21 13.22 12.03
CA SER A 59 4.11 12.19 11.49
C SER A 59 3.97 10.87 12.23
N TYR A 60 3.73 9.79 11.48
CA TYR A 60 3.80 8.41 11.93
C TYR A 60 4.90 7.66 11.19
N GLY A 61 5.73 6.91 11.91
CA GLY A 61 6.56 5.84 11.33
C GLY A 61 5.79 4.53 11.35
N PHE A 62 5.54 3.93 10.20
CA PHE A 62 4.95 2.60 10.09
C PHE A 62 6.07 1.57 9.91
N GLU A 63 6.10 0.55 10.76
CA GLU A 63 7.05 -0.55 10.67
C GLU A 63 6.34 -1.89 10.51
N LEU A 64 6.76 -2.68 9.52
CA LEU A 64 6.31 -4.05 9.31
C LEU A 64 7.51 -4.99 9.41
N VAL A 65 7.39 -6.01 10.27
CA VAL A 65 8.41 -7.04 10.45
C VAL A 65 7.79 -8.39 10.14
N GLY A 66 8.56 -9.24 9.46
CA GLY A 66 8.03 -10.49 8.97
C GLY A 66 9.11 -11.45 8.50
N SER A 67 8.69 -12.51 7.83
CA SER A 67 9.60 -13.52 7.29
C SER A 67 9.01 -14.33 6.13
N THR A 68 9.88 -14.99 5.36
CA THR A 68 9.49 -16.06 4.42
C THR A 68 9.22 -17.37 5.17
N SER A 69 8.74 -18.40 4.46
CA SER A 69 8.64 -19.75 5.02
C SER A 69 10.00 -20.42 5.31
N GLU A 70 11.09 -19.85 4.80
CA GLU A 70 12.47 -20.31 5.05
C GLU A 70 13.13 -19.51 6.20
N ASP A 71 12.35 -18.71 6.93
CA ASP A 71 12.77 -17.82 8.01
C ASP A 71 13.69 -16.66 7.56
N ASP A 72 13.63 -16.28 6.27
CA ASP A 72 14.35 -15.09 5.80
C ASP A 72 13.59 -13.82 6.22
N PRO A 73 14.20 -12.92 7.03
CA PRO A 73 13.47 -11.82 7.63
C PRO A 73 13.25 -10.66 6.67
N ILE A 74 12.17 -9.91 6.92
CA ILE A 74 11.91 -8.59 6.33
C ILE A 74 11.72 -7.56 7.44
N TYR A 75 12.25 -6.37 7.21
CA TYR A 75 11.96 -5.17 7.96
C TYR A 75 11.66 -4.03 6.99
N LEU A 76 10.46 -3.47 7.05
CA LEU A 76 10.02 -2.34 6.23
C LEU A 76 9.66 -1.17 7.15
N HIS A 77 10.19 0.01 6.87
CA HIS A 77 9.91 1.23 7.61
C HIS A 77 9.49 2.37 6.66
N LEU A 78 8.41 3.07 7.01
CA LEU A 78 7.82 4.15 6.21
C LEU A 78 7.49 5.36 7.10
N GLY A 79 8.08 6.51 6.83
CA GLY A 79 7.68 7.78 7.46
C GLY A 79 6.54 8.44 6.70
N LEU A 80 5.36 8.56 7.30
CA LEU A 80 4.17 9.15 6.67
C LEU A 80 3.74 10.43 7.38
N PHE A 81 3.50 11.48 6.59
CA PHE A 81 3.19 12.82 7.07
C PHE A 81 1.84 13.26 6.50
N SER A 82 0.93 13.67 7.39
CA SER A 82 -0.36 14.24 7.02
C SER A 82 -0.47 15.68 7.52
N GLU A 83 -0.92 16.60 6.68
CA GLU A 83 -1.06 18.02 7.01
C GLU A 83 -2.01 18.22 8.20
N GLY A 84 -1.58 19.10 9.11
CA GLY A 84 -2.21 19.37 10.40
C GLY A 84 -1.34 18.90 11.56
N THR A 85 -1.57 19.44 12.76
CA THR A 85 -0.72 19.17 13.94
C THR A 85 -1.46 18.49 15.09
N GLU A 86 -2.74 18.16 14.92
CA GLU A 86 -3.57 17.63 16.01
C GLU A 86 -3.53 16.10 16.09
N SER A 87 -3.58 15.43 14.94
CA SER A 87 -3.60 13.97 14.85
C SER A 87 -3.19 13.52 13.45
N PHE A 88 -2.64 12.30 13.34
CA PHE A 88 -2.44 11.65 12.06
C PHE A 88 -3.76 11.48 11.31
N ARG A 89 -3.72 11.66 9.99
CA ARG A 89 -4.86 11.46 9.10
C ARG A 89 -4.53 10.36 8.10
N ALA A 90 -5.34 9.31 8.08
CA ALA A 90 -5.26 8.29 7.04
C ALA A 90 -5.57 8.89 5.65
N GLY A 91 -4.89 8.41 4.62
CA GLY A 91 -4.91 9.01 3.29
C GLY A 91 -4.05 8.25 2.29
N THR A 92 -3.78 8.87 1.14
CA THR A 92 -2.83 8.34 0.14
C THR A 92 -1.62 9.25 0.08
N PHE A 93 -0.47 8.69 0.38
CA PHE A 93 0.83 9.32 0.57
C PHE A 93 1.71 8.99 -0.63
N PRO A 94 1.79 9.87 -1.64
CA PRO A 94 2.79 9.75 -2.69
C PRO A 94 4.19 10.01 -2.10
N PHE A 95 5.21 9.37 -2.69
CA PHE A 95 6.60 9.68 -2.37
C PHE A 95 6.93 11.14 -2.71
N TYR A 96 7.64 11.82 -1.81
CA TYR A 96 8.00 13.23 -1.97
C TYR A 96 9.50 13.44 -1.73
N ASP A 97 10.25 13.47 -2.83
CA ASP A 97 11.71 13.71 -2.86
C ASP A 97 12.01 15.21 -2.89
N SER A 98 11.78 15.90 -1.77
CA SER A 98 12.12 17.31 -1.65
C SER A 98 12.30 17.72 -0.19
N ASP A 99 13.37 18.47 0.06
CA ASP A 99 13.70 19.04 1.37
C ASP A 99 12.77 20.21 1.75
N ASP A 100 11.94 20.71 0.83
CA ASP A 100 11.02 21.81 1.06
C ASP A 100 9.66 21.30 1.54
N ILE A 101 9.51 21.19 2.86
CA ILE A 101 8.27 20.75 3.51
C ILE A 101 7.15 21.81 3.41
N GLU A 102 7.47 23.09 3.27
CA GLU A 102 6.45 24.15 3.16
C GLU A 102 5.69 24.07 1.82
N ALA A 103 6.32 23.50 0.80
CA ALA A 103 5.72 23.21 -0.50
C ALA A 103 5.15 21.79 -0.61
N ALA A 104 5.26 20.97 0.44
CA ALA A 104 4.81 19.59 0.40
C ALA A 104 3.27 19.48 0.25
N PRO A 105 2.78 18.46 -0.47
CA PRO A 105 1.36 18.13 -0.51
C PRO A 105 0.76 17.82 0.86
N GLU A 106 -0.58 17.82 0.93
CA GLU A 106 -1.34 17.48 2.15
C GLU A 106 -0.95 16.13 2.78
N PHE A 107 -0.54 15.16 1.95
CA PHE A 107 -0.06 13.86 2.40
C PHE A 107 1.25 13.55 1.68
N VAL A 108 2.28 13.17 2.43
CA VAL A 108 3.58 12.82 1.86
C VAL A 108 4.25 11.65 2.57
N PHE A 109 4.99 10.89 1.79
CA PHE A 109 5.91 9.85 2.21
C PHE A 109 7.33 10.31 1.84
N PRO A 110 8.05 11.04 2.72
CA PRO A 110 9.35 11.64 2.38
C PRO A 110 10.53 10.67 2.54
N TYR A 111 10.41 9.61 3.33
CA TYR A 111 11.48 8.63 3.53
C TYR A 111 10.92 7.27 3.91
N GLY A 112 11.63 6.22 3.49
CA GLY A 112 11.41 4.86 3.93
C GLY A 112 12.55 3.96 3.48
N ASP A 113 12.65 2.81 4.11
CA ASP A 113 13.70 1.85 3.87
C ASP A 113 13.19 0.42 4.08
N VAL A 114 13.86 -0.53 3.46
CA VAL A 114 13.53 -1.95 3.58
C VAL A 114 14.79 -2.79 3.64
N THR A 115 14.79 -3.80 4.51
CA THR A 115 15.88 -4.78 4.63
C THR A 115 15.33 -6.19 4.44
N PHE A 116 15.85 -6.89 3.44
CA PHE A 116 15.55 -8.30 3.17
C PHE A 116 16.68 -9.21 3.65
N ASP A 117 16.34 -10.41 4.10
CA ASP A 117 17.26 -11.47 4.50
C ASP A 117 18.27 -11.03 5.58
N GLY A 118 17.98 -9.94 6.30
CA GLY A 118 18.80 -9.34 7.35
C GLY A 118 19.97 -8.47 6.87
N ASP A 119 20.38 -8.57 5.60
CA ASP A 119 21.59 -7.91 5.07
C ASP A 119 21.32 -7.04 3.83
N ASN A 120 20.23 -7.28 3.09
CA ASN A 120 19.94 -6.59 1.83
C ASN A 120 19.10 -5.34 2.09
N TYR A 121 19.78 -4.25 2.46
CA TYR A 121 19.18 -2.94 2.68
C TYR A 121 18.96 -2.16 1.38
N PHE A 122 17.82 -1.50 1.25
CA PHE A 122 17.49 -0.60 0.16
C PHE A 122 16.74 0.64 0.66
N GLU A 123 17.09 1.80 0.10
CA GLU A 123 16.29 3.02 0.24
C GLU A 123 15.08 2.97 -0.70
N ILE A 124 13.95 3.54 -0.26
CA ILE A 124 12.77 3.74 -1.09
C ILE A 124 12.86 5.15 -1.71
N VAL A 125 12.84 5.19 -3.05
CA VAL A 125 13.02 6.42 -3.84
C VAL A 125 11.78 6.79 -4.67
N GLY A 126 10.67 6.10 -4.44
CA GLY A 126 9.43 6.34 -5.17
C GLY A 126 8.28 5.48 -4.70
N GLY A 127 7.10 5.76 -5.28
CA GLY A 127 5.90 4.97 -5.05
C GLY A 127 4.77 5.72 -4.37
N THR A 128 3.81 4.97 -3.84
CA THR A 128 2.63 5.50 -3.17
C THR A 128 2.15 4.49 -2.14
N VAL A 129 1.74 5.02 -0.99
CA VAL A 129 1.19 4.26 0.13
C VAL A 129 -0.20 4.79 0.44
N THR A 130 -1.19 3.91 0.57
CA THR A 130 -2.53 4.23 1.03
C THR A 130 -2.73 3.62 2.41
N VAL A 131 -3.07 4.48 3.36
CA VAL A 131 -3.52 4.11 4.70
C VAL A 131 -5.02 4.36 4.78
N THR A 132 -5.77 3.37 5.25
CA THR A 132 -7.14 3.57 5.74
C THR A 132 -7.21 3.15 7.20
N GLN A 133 -8.14 3.75 7.94
CA GLN A 133 -8.31 3.50 9.37
C GLN A 133 -9.81 3.33 9.69
N ASN A 134 -10.11 2.31 10.49
CA ASN A 134 -11.45 2.08 11.04
C ASN A 134 -11.33 1.69 12.53
N GLY A 135 -11.40 2.70 13.40
CA GLY A 135 -11.08 2.51 14.82
C GLY A 135 -9.59 2.22 14.99
N ASP A 136 -9.27 1.10 15.64
CA ASP A 136 -7.90 0.66 15.91
C ASP A 136 -7.33 -0.22 14.77
N LEU A 137 -8.15 -0.55 13.77
CA LEU A 137 -7.74 -1.31 12.59
C LEU A 137 -7.23 -0.37 11.50
N TYR A 138 -6.03 -0.66 11.01
CA TYR A 138 -5.44 0.02 9.87
C TYR A 138 -5.33 -0.94 8.69
N THR A 139 -5.43 -0.38 7.49
CA THR A 139 -5.03 -1.05 6.26
C THR A 139 -3.95 -0.20 5.61
N LEU A 140 -2.78 -0.80 5.40
CA LEU A 140 -1.66 -0.23 4.67
C LEU A 140 -1.53 -0.98 3.34
N SER A 141 -1.52 -0.26 2.23
CA SER A 141 -1.29 -0.87 0.92
C SER A 141 -0.49 0.06 0.02
N GLY A 142 0.35 -0.47 -0.86
CA GLY A 142 1.14 0.40 -1.70
C GLY A 142 2.08 -0.33 -2.65
N GLN A 143 2.66 0.45 -3.55
CA GLN A 143 3.80 0.05 -4.37
C GLN A 143 4.92 1.03 -4.10
N LEU A 144 6.07 0.49 -3.74
CA LEU A 144 7.28 1.22 -3.38
C LEU A 144 8.33 0.93 -4.46
N ILE A 145 9.11 1.94 -4.81
CA ILE A 145 10.20 1.83 -5.78
C ILE A 145 11.50 1.98 -5.02
N LEU A 146 12.37 0.97 -5.12
CA LEU A 146 13.66 0.96 -4.45
C LEU A 146 14.71 1.69 -5.28
N GLU A 147 15.82 2.08 -4.65
CA GLU A 147 16.94 2.77 -5.33
C GLU A 147 17.58 1.97 -6.47
N ASN A 148 17.34 0.65 -6.53
CA ASN A 148 17.78 -0.24 -7.61
C ASN A 148 16.72 -0.43 -8.72
N ASP A 149 15.67 0.39 -8.73
CA ASP A 149 14.49 0.36 -9.62
C ASP A 149 13.54 -0.85 -9.41
N ASP A 150 13.79 -1.72 -8.44
CA ASP A 150 12.88 -2.82 -8.12
C ASP A 150 11.63 -2.31 -7.40
N VAL A 151 10.55 -3.10 -7.50
CA VAL A 151 9.25 -2.78 -6.91
C VAL A 151 8.95 -3.68 -5.73
N VAL A 152 8.54 -3.08 -4.62
CA VAL A 152 8.00 -3.77 -3.45
C VAL A 152 6.50 -3.48 -3.36
N THR A 153 5.68 -4.52 -3.26
CA THR A 153 4.24 -4.36 -3.03
C THR A 153 3.94 -4.66 -1.57
N VAL A 154 3.18 -3.76 -0.93
CA VAL A 154 2.80 -3.90 0.48
C VAL A 154 1.29 -4.06 0.56
N SER A 155 0.85 -5.02 1.36
CA SER A 155 -0.55 -5.20 1.75
C SER A 155 -0.58 -5.65 3.19
N TYR A 156 -1.22 -4.88 4.06
CA TYR A 156 -1.42 -5.23 5.45
C TYR A 156 -2.76 -4.71 5.93
N SER A 157 -3.51 -5.53 6.64
CA SER A 157 -4.70 -5.10 7.38
C SER A 157 -4.70 -5.75 8.76
N GLY A 158 -4.74 -4.94 9.80
CA GLY A 158 -4.65 -5.40 11.17
C GLY A 158 -4.55 -4.27 12.19
N GLU A 159 -4.35 -4.66 13.44
CA GLU A 159 -4.03 -3.74 14.52
C GLU A 159 -2.52 -3.45 14.51
N PHE A 160 -2.14 -2.20 14.78
CA PHE A 160 -0.75 -1.81 15.00
C PHE A 160 -0.52 -1.58 16.49
N GLU A 161 0.64 -2.00 16.99
CA GLU A 161 1.09 -1.54 18.31
C GLU A 161 1.62 -0.11 18.17
N ILE A 162 1.05 0.83 18.92
CA ILE A 162 1.39 2.26 18.83
C ILE A 162 2.33 2.65 19.96
N PHE A 163 3.49 3.20 19.60
CA PHE A 163 4.50 3.74 20.49
C PHE A 163 4.62 5.25 20.32
N SER A 164 4.69 5.99 21.44
CA SER A 164 5.02 7.42 21.43
C SER A 164 6.39 7.61 22.06
N PRO A 165 7.46 7.89 21.29
CA PRO A 165 8.75 8.24 21.85
C PRO A 165 8.60 9.52 22.72
N ASN A 166 8.97 9.41 24.00
CA ASN A 166 8.93 10.52 24.97
C ASN A 166 10.01 11.57 24.70
#